data_AF-U2V5T9-F1
#
_entry.id   AF-U2V5T9-F1
#
_cell.length_a   1.000
_cell.length_b   1.000
_cell.length_c   1.000
_cell.angle_alpha   90.00
_cell.angle_beta   90.00
_cell.angle_gamma   90.00
#
_symmetry.space_group_name_H-M   'P 1'
#
loop_
_entity.id
_entity.type
_entity.pdbx_description
1 polymer ?
#
loop_
_entity_poly.entity_id
_entity_poly.type
_entity_poly.pdbx_seq_one_letter_code
_entity_poly.pdbx_strand_id
1 'polypeptide(L)'
;MTVQEAADRPLLWFKHYASAADDIKCQRLVMRRGRDGYGAWWRMCEILASATGHAVPVETDEDWAMLARALFCGPGGDGVAECRGIVADMVDVGLLELRDGTVSSERMLRDALARGAQVAAGCLGGRPSGGSGGTRKGGKGGRVIRFEQG
;
A
#
# COMPACT_ATOMS: atom_id res chain seq x y z
N MET A 1 1.47 20.74 -10.03
CA MET A 1 1.17 19.37 -9.58
C MET A 1 0.00 19.45 -8.62
N THR A 2 -1.14 18.90 -9.01
CA THR A 2 -2.33 18.80 -8.16
C THR A 2 -2.16 17.65 -7.15
N VAL A 3 -3.05 17.61 -6.15
CA VAL A 3 -3.11 16.49 -5.19
C VAL A 3 -3.36 15.17 -5.92
N GLN A 4 -4.26 15.17 -6.91
CA GLN A 4 -4.60 13.96 -7.67
C GLN A 4 -3.44 13.48 -8.54
N GLU A 5 -2.77 14.39 -9.27
CA GLU A 5 -1.59 14.06 -10.08
C GLU A 5 -0.44 13.46 -9.25
N ALA A 6 -0.35 13.84 -7.97
CA ALA A 6 0.61 13.27 -7.03
C ALA A 6 0.13 11.94 -6.43
N ALA A 7 -1.17 11.82 -6.17
CA ALA A 7 -1.81 10.63 -5.63
C ALA A 7 -1.83 9.46 -6.61
N ASP A 8 -1.98 9.71 -7.92
CA ASP A 8 -2.03 8.65 -8.93
C ASP A 8 -0.66 7.99 -9.20
N ARG A 9 0.42 8.54 -8.62
CA ARG A 9 1.77 7.98 -8.80
C ARG A 9 1.93 6.73 -7.96
N PRO A 10 2.72 5.74 -8.43
CA PRO A 10 3.06 4.58 -7.63
C PRO A 10 3.57 4.96 -6.22
N LEU A 11 3.03 4.27 -5.22
CA LEU A 11 3.41 4.43 -3.83
C LEU A 11 4.70 3.64 -3.56
N LEU A 12 5.79 4.35 -3.31
CA LEU A 12 7.06 3.75 -2.90
C LEU A 12 6.95 2.94 -1.59
N TRP A 13 5.98 3.33 -0.74
CA TRP A 13 5.72 2.69 0.54
C TRP A 13 4.23 2.81 0.88
N PHE A 14 3.71 1.81 1.58
CA PHE A 14 2.43 1.88 2.27
C PHE A 14 2.56 1.16 3.61
N LYS A 15 1.69 1.48 4.57
CA LYS A 15 1.78 0.91 5.93
C LYS A 15 1.17 -0.50 5.98
N HIS A 16 1.89 -1.44 6.59
CA HIS A 16 1.29 -2.63 7.20
C HIS A 16 1.11 -2.36 8.69
N TYR A 17 -0.12 -2.12 9.15
CA TYR A 17 -0.39 -2.00 10.57
C TYR A 17 -0.21 -3.37 11.26
N ALA A 18 0.41 -3.40 12.44
CA ALA A 18 0.54 -4.63 13.21
C ALA A 18 -0.83 -5.25 13.57
N SER A 19 -1.85 -4.41 13.72
CA SER A 19 -3.24 -4.80 13.97
C SER A 19 -4.05 -5.10 12.70
N ALA A 20 -3.42 -5.17 11.52
CA ALA A 20 -4.14 -5.43 10.28
C ALA A 20 -4.82 -6.81 10.24
N ALA A 21 -4.29 -7.78 11.00
CA ALA A 21 -4.91 -9.08 11.18
C ALA A 21 -6.20 -9.03 12.03
N ASP A 22 -6.40 -7.94 12.80
CA ASP A 22 -7.59 -7.74 13.63
C ASP A 22 -8.75 -7.10 12.82
N ASP A 23 -8.50 -6.63 11.60
CA ASP A 23 -9.54 -6.15 10.71
C ASP A 23 -10.50 -7.29 10.36
N ILE A 24 -11.80 -7.08 10.59
CA ILE A 24 -12.85 -8.08 10.35
C ILE A 24 -12.85 -8.58 8.89
N LYS A 25 -12.46 -7.75 7.93
CA LYS A 25 -12.36 -8.13 6.51
C LYS A 25 -11.20 -9.09 6.29
N CYS A 26 -10.05 -8.82 6.90
CA CYS A 26 -8.89 -9.72 6.90
C CYS A 26 -9.22 -11.05 7.61
N GLN A 27 -9.89 -11.01 8.75
CA GLN A 27 -10.31 -12.20 9.48
C GLN A 27 -11.26 -13.07 8.65
N ARG A 28 -12.26 -12.46 7.99
CA ARG A 28 -13.17 -13.17 7.08
C ARG A 28 -12.43 -13.82 5.91
N LEU A 29 -11.45 -13.13 5.33
CA LEU A 29 -10.62 -13.72 4.27
C LEU A 29 -9.81 -14.91 4.79
N VAL A 30 -9.20 -14.80 5.97
CA VAL A 30 -8.49 -15.90 6.63
C VAL A 30 -9.41 -17.09 6.91
N MET A 31 -10.66 -16.86 7.31
CA MET A 31 -11.64 -17.95 7.50
C MET A 31 -11.96 -18.70 6.21
N ARG A 32 -11.92 -18.03 5.05
CA ARG A 32 -12.23 -18.63 3.73
C ARG A 32 -11.04 -19.31 3.07
N ARG A 33 -9.86 -18.69 3.20
CA ARG A 33 -8.67 -19.01 2.39
C ARG A 33 -7.42 -19.31 3.23
N GLY A 34 -7.54 -19.30 4.55
CA GLY A 34 -6.41 -19.51 5.45
C GLY A 34 -5.35 -18.40 5.35
N ARG A 35 -4.10 -18.75 5.69
CA ARG A 35 -2.97 -17.82 5.67
C ARG A 35 -2.61 -17.36 4.26
N ASP A 36 -2.85 -18.20 3.26
CA ASP A 36 -2.53 -17.90 1.86
C ASP A 36 -3.42 -16.78 1.34
N GLY A 37 -4.70 -16.76 1.73
CA GLY A 37 -5.60 -15.63 1.46
C GLY A 37 -5.08 -14.30 2.01
N TYR A 38 -4.59 -14.32 3.25
CA TYR A 38 -4.03 -13.12 3.88
C TYR A 38 -2.72 -12.67 3.21
N GLY A 39 -1.86 -13.61 2.84
CA GLY A 39 -0.65 -13.32 2.06
C GLY A 39 -0.98 -12.70 0.70
N ALA A 40 -1.96 -13.26 -0.01
CA ALA A 40 -2.43 -12.73 -1.28
C ALA A 40 -3.03 -11.33 -1.16
N TRP A 41 -3.71 -11.02 -0.05
CA TRP A 41 -4.22 -9.67 0.21
C TRP A 41 -3.08 -8.64 0.27
N TRP A 42 -2.00 -8.97 0.98
CA TRP A 42 -0.86 -8.07 1.03
C TRP A 42 -0.12 -7.98 -0.30
N ARG A 43 -0.01 -9.10 -1.02
CA ARG A 43 0.53 -9.09 -2.37
C ARG A 43 -0.31 -8.21 -3.30
N MET A 44 -1.63 -8.25 -3.20
CA MET A 44 -2.53 -7.36 -3.93
C MET A 44 -2.28 -5.88 -3.58
N CYS A 45 -2.10 -5.56 -2.30
CA CYS A 45 -1.75 -4.19 -1.89
C CYS A 45 -0.46 -3.69 -2.55
N GLU A 46 0.56 -4.54 -2.67
CA GLU A 46 1.83 -4.20 -3.35
C GLU A 46 1.64 -3.95 -4.85
N ILE A 47 0.82 -4.79 -5.50
CA ILE A 47 0.49 -4.64 -6.92
C ILE A 47 -0.23 -3.30 -7.13
N LEU A 48 -1.26 -3.02 -6.33
CA LEU A 48 -2.01 -1.76 -6.39
C LEU A 48 -1.13 -0.54 -6.06
N ALA A 49 -0.24 -0.65 -5.07
CA ALA A 49 0.71 0.41 -4.75
C ALA A 49 1.63 0.74 -5.93
N SER A 50 2.03 -0.27 -6.70
CA SER A 50 2.94 -0.13 -7.84
C SER A 50 2.25 0.36 -9.12
N ALA A 51 0.93 0.23 -9.22
CA ALA A 51 0.14 0.66 -10.37
C ALA A 51 -0.16 2.17 -10.32
N THR A 52 -0.03 2.83 -11.47
CA THR A 52 -0.55 4.20 -11.63
C THR A 52 -2.06 4.20 -11.44
N GLY A 53 -2.58 5.13 -10.63
CA GLY A 53 -4.00 5.20 -10.27
C GLY A 53 -4.47 4.12 -9.30
N HIS A 54 -3.57 3.25 -8.82
CA HIS A 54 -3.86 2.21 -7.81
C HIS A 54 -5.01 1.28 -8.17
N ALA A 55 -5.13 0.98 -9.46
CA ALA A 55 -6.08 0.03 -10.01
C ALA A 55 -5.37 -0.88 -11.01
N VAL A 56 -5.85 -2.11 -11.14
CA VAL A 56 -5.32 -3.12 -12.07
C VAL A 56 -6.44 -3.56 -13.01
N PRO A 57 -6.21 -3.59 -14.34
CA PRO A 57 -7.19 -4.10 -15.28
C PRO A 57 -7.40 -5.60 -15.09
N VAL A 58 -8.64 -6.04 -15.30
CA VAL A 58 -9.12 -7.43 -15.24
C VAL A 58 -10.26 -7.66 -16.26
N GLU A 59 -10.21 -6.96 -17.39
CA GLU A 59 -11.27 -6.98 -18.41
C GLU A 59 -11.11 -8.18 -19.35
N THR A 60 -9.87 -8.54 -19.66
CA THR A 60 -9.55 -9.62 -20.60
C THR A 60 -9.04 -10.87 -19.87
N ASP A 61 -9.06 -12.01 -20.56
CA ASP A 61 -8.43 -13.23 -20.02
C ASP A 61 -6.92 -13.07 -19.82
N GLU A 62 -6.26 -12.25 -20.66
CA GLU A 62 -4.83 -11.93 -20.50
C GLU A 62 -4.57 -11.13 -19.22
N ASP A 63 -5.43 -10.16 -18.88
CA ASP A 63 -5.35 -9.42 -17.63
C ASP A 63 -5.44 -10.35 -16.41
N TRP A 64 -6.40 -11.28 -16.43
CA TRP A 64 -6.56 -12.27 -15.37
C TRP A 64 -5.36 -13.22 -15.28
N ALA A 65 -4.77 -13.62 -16.40
CA ALA A 65 -3.57 -14.46 -16.42
C ALA A 65 -2.35 -13.72 -15.85
N MET A 66 -2.18 -12.43 -16.18
CA MET A 66 -1.13 -11.59 -15.61
C MET A 66 -1.31 -11.42 -14.10
N LEU A 67 -2.53 -11.15 -13.64
CA LEU A 67 -2.84 -11.02 -12.22
C LEU A 67 -2.64 -12.33 -11.46
N ALA A 68 -3.07 -13.46 -12.03
CA ALA A 68 -2.87 -14.78 -11.44
C ALA A 68 -1.39 -15.07 -11.20
N ARG A 69 -0.54 -14.78 -12.20
CA ARG A 69 0.91 -14.91 -12.07
C ARG A 69 1.48 -13.97 -11.01
N ALA A 70 1.00 -12.72 -10.93
CA ALA A 70 1.47 -11.74 -9.96
C ALA A 70 1.09 -12.07 -8.50
N LEU A 71 -0.05 -12.76 -8.31
CA LEU A 71 -0.54 -13.29 -7.03
C LEU A 71 -0.01 -14.69 -6.70
N PHE A 72 0.80 -15.28 -7.59
CA PHE A 72 1.33 -16.64 -7.46
C PHE A 72 0.27 -17.75 -7.41
N CYS A 73 -0.88 -17.54 -8.05
CA CYS A 73 -1.90 -18.56 -8.22
C CYS A 73 -1.46 -19.64 -9.21
N GLY A 74 -1.88 -20.89 -8.98
CA GLY A 74 -1.63 -22.03 -9.87
C GLY A 74 -0.16 -22.33 -10.11
N PRO A 75 0.68 -22.55 -9.08
CA PRO A 75 2.10 -22.86 -9.27
C PRO A 75 2.27 -24.06 -10.20
N GLY A 76 2.90 -23.84 -11.37
CA GLY A 76 3.15 -24.88 -12.38
C GLY A 76 2.01 -25.12 -13.38
N GLY A 77 0.95 -24.30 -13.39
CA GLY A 77 -0.17 -24.43 -14.31
C GLY A 77 -0.94 -23.12 -14.55
N ASP A 78 -2.18 -23.25 -15.01
CA ASP A 78 -3.10 -22.11 -15.17
C ASP A 78 -3.76 -21.77 -13.81
N GLY A 79 -3.40 -20.61 -13.27
CA GLY A 79 -3.90 -20.08 -12.00
C GLY A 79 -5.12 -19.15 -12.12
N VAL A 80 -5.69 -18.95 -13.31
CA VAL A 80 -6.74 -17.94 -13.53
C VAL A 80 -8.00 -18.20 -12.69
N ALA A 81 -8.46 -19.46 -12.63
CA ALA A 81 -9.65 -19.80 -11.84
C ALA A 81 -9.46 -19.54 -10.33
N GLU A 82 -8.27 -19.88 -9.82
CA GLU A 82 -7.88 -19.58 -8.43
C GLU A 82 -7.81 -18.07 -8.19
N CYS A 83 -7.19 -17.33 -9.10
CA CYS A 83 -7.09 -15.87 -9.06
C CYS A 83 -8.47 -15.19 -9.05
N ARG A 84 -9.39 -15.65 -9.90
CA ARG A 84 -10.77 -15.13 -9.91
C ARG A 84 -11.46 -15.42 -8.58
N GLY A 85 -11.30 -16.62 -8.03
CA GLY A 85 -11.88 -17.01 -6.75
C GLY A 85 -11.36 -16.17 -5.58
N ILE A 86 -10.05 -15.94 -5.51
CA ILE A 86 -9.45 -15.18 -4.41
C ILE A 86 -9.79 -13.68 -4.50
N VAL A 87 -9.82 -13.10 -5.72
CA VAL A 87 -10.26 -11.72 -5.94
C VAL A 87 -11.74 -11.56 -5.60
N ALA A 88 -12.59 -12.52 -6.01
CA ALA A 88 -14.01 -12.49 -5.66
C ALA A 88 -14.24 -12.52 -4.14
N ASP A 89 -13.47 -13.34 -3.40
CA ASP A 89 -13.54 -13.35 -1.94
C ASP A 89 -13.08 -12.03 -1.32
N MET A 90 -12.01 -11.42 -1.83
CA MET A 90 -11.54 -10.11 -1.36
C MET A 90 -12.56 -9.00 -1.63
N VAL A 91 -13.26 -9.05 -2.76
CA VAL A 91 -14.36 -8.13 -3.09
C VAL A 91 -15.52 -8.35 -2.12
N ASP A 92 -15.94 -9.59 -1.89
CA ASP A 92 -17.07 -9.93 -1.03
C ASP A 92 -16.82 -9.55 0.44
N VAL A 93 -15.59 -9.68 0.94
CA VAL A 93 -15.23 -9.18 2.28
C VAL A 93 -14.98 -7.66 2.32
N GLY A 94 -15.00 -6.98 1.18
CA GLY A 94 -14.85 -5.53 1.05
C GLY A 94 -13.41 -5.02 1.19
N LEU A 95 -12.41 -5.84 0.91
CA LEU A 95 -10.99 -5.43 0.80
C LEU A 95 -10.70 -4.79 -0.57
N LEU A 96 -11.38 -5.29 -1.60
CA LEU A 96 -11.30 -4.82 -2.97
C LEU A 96 -12.66 -4.34 -3.49
N GLU A 97 -12.60 -3.54 -4.54
CA GLU A 97 -13.73 -3.21 -5.39
C GLU A 97 -13.42 -3.63 -6.83
N LEU A 98 -14.40 -4.24 -7.49
CA LEU A 98 -14.36 -4.55 -8.91
C LEU A 98 -15.37 -3.66 -9.62
N ARG A 99 -14.89 -2.76 -10.48
CA ARG A 99 -15.72 -1.81 -11.22
C ARG A 99 -15.10 -1.53 -12.58
N ASP A 100 -15.94 -1.55 -13.61
CA ASP A 100 -15.58 -1.17 -14.97
C ASP A 100 -14.28 -1.84 -15.48
N GLY A 101 -14.18 -3.16 -15.25
CA GLY A 101 -13.02 -3.96 -15.69
C GLY A 101 -11.75 -3.73 -14.87
N THR A 102 -11.82 -3.06 -13.71
CA THR A 102 -10.66 -2.81 -12.86
C THR A 102 -10.87 -3.23 -11.41
N VAL A 103 -9.80 -3.71 -10.79
CA VAL A 103 -9.72 -4.00 -9.36
C VAL A 103 -9.01 -2.87 -8.65
N SER A 104 -9.61 -2.33 -7.59
CA SER A 104 -9.00 -1.30 -6.74
C SER A 104 -9.26 -1.59 -5.26
N SER A 105 -8.67 -0.78 -4.37
CA SER A 105 -8.96 -0.82 -2.94
C SER A 105 -9.13 0.58 -2.38
N GLU A 106 -10.27 0.82 -1.72
CA GLU A 106 -10.54 2.08 -1.02
C GLU A 106 -9.41 2.43 -0.04
N ARG A 107 -8.84 1.43 0.64
CA ARG A 107 -7.70 1.61 1.54
C ARG A 107 -6.50 2.22 0.80
N MET A 108 -6.14 1.64 -0.34
CA MET A 108 -4.97 2.08 -1.11
C MET A 108 -5.20 3.47 -1.70
N LEU A 109 -6.42 3.75 -2.21
CA LEU A 109 -6.79 5.07 -2.71
C LEU A 109 -6.74 6.15 -1.62
N ARG A 110 -7.20 5.86 -0.40
CA ARG A 110 -7.09 6.79 0.73
C ARG A 110 -5.63 7.05 1.13
N ASP A 111 -4.81 6.00 1.21
CA ASP A 111 -3.38 6.13 1.52
C ASP A 111 -2.66 6.97 0.44
N ALA A 112 -3.01 6.76 -0.83
CA ALA A 112 -2.50 7.51 -1.97
C ALA A 112 -2.90 8.99 -1.95
N LEU A 113 -4.17 9.30 -1.70
CA LEU A 113 -4.65 10.68 -1.58
C LEU A 113 -3.97 11.42 -0.43
N ALA A 114 -3.82 10.77 0.73
CA ALA A 114 -3.13 11.34 1.88
C ALA A 114 -1.66 11.67 1.54
N ARG A 115 -0.98 10.78 0.82
CA ARG A 115 0.38 11.02 0.34
C ARG A 115 0.42 12.12 -0.72
N GLY A 116 -0.49 12.11 -1.69
CA GLY A 116 -0.59 13.13 -2.73
C GLY A 116 -0.74 14.53 -2.15
N ALA A 117 -1.56 14.67 -1.11
CA ALA A 117 -1.74 15.94 -0.38
C ALA A 117 -0.44 16.42 0.27
N GLN A 118 0.32 15.51 0.91
CA GLN A 118 1.62 15.84 1.50
C GLN A 118 2.64 16.28 0.44
N VAL A 119 2.69 15.59 -0.70
CA VAL A 119 3.63 15.92 -1.78
C VAL A 119 3.27 17.26 -2.41
N ALA A 120 1.99 17.50 -2.73
CA ALA A 120 1.54 18.76 -3.29
C ALA A 120 1.83 19.95 -2.36
N ALA A 121 1.59 19.79 -1.06
CA ALA A 121 1.94 20.79 -0.05
C ALA A 121 3.46 21.00 0.06
N GLY A 122 4.25 19.92 0.01
CA GLY A 122 5.72 19.98 0.02
C GLY A 122 6.31 20.71 -1.20
N CYS A 123 5.70 20.58 -2.38
CA CYS A 123 6.08 21.33 -3.57
C CYS A 123 5.81 22.85 -3.43
N LEU A 124 4.80 23.24 -2.66
CA LEU A 124 4.48 24.65 -2.37
C LEU A 124 5.36 25.24 -1.25
N GLY A 125 5.82 24.39 -0.32
CA GLY A 125 6.58 24.77 0.86
C GLY A 125 8.08 24.49 0.81
N GLY A 126 8.66 24.29 -0.38
CA GLY A 126 10.09 24.06 -0.56
C GLY A 126 10.91 25.04 0.27
N ARG A 127 11.54 24.52 1.33
CA ARG A 127 12.30 25.30 2.31
C ARG A 127 13.30 26.17 1.53
N PRO A 128 13.27 27.51 1.61
CA PRO A 128 14.31 28.31 0.98
C PRO A 128 15.65 27.81 1.51
N SER A 129 16.53 27.41 0.60
CA SER A 129 17.90 27.06 0.92
C SER A 129 18.57 28.31 1.46
N GLY A 130 18.52 28.48 2.78
CA GLY A 130 19.16 29.57 3.50
C GLY A 130 20.68 29.42 3.41
N GLY A 131 21.26 29.96 2.34
CA GLY A 131 22.67 30.26 2.26
C GLY A 131 22.98 31.57 3.01
N SER A 132 24.09 31.54 3.76
CA SER A 132 24.71 32.61 4.58
C SER A 132 23.97 32.97 5.87
N GLY A 133 24.56 33.09 7.06
CA GLY A 133 25.92 32.94 7.56
C GLY A 133 25.91 33.53 8.98
N GLY A 134 26.52 32.88 9.99
CA GLY A 134 26.50 33.44 11.35
C GLY A 134 26.88 32.48 12.47
N THR A 135 28.19 32.40 12.71
CA THR A 135 28.95 31.85 13.83
C THR A 135 28.20 31.69 15.16
N ARG A 136 28.27 30.51 15.80
CA ARG A 136 28.31 30.40 17.28
C ARG A 136 29.30 29.33 17.75
N LYS A 137 30.28 29.81 18.51
CA LYS A 137 31.22 29.07 19.35
C LYS A 137 30.47 28.39 20.52
N GLY A 138 30.87 27.15 20.81
CA GLY A 138 31.17 26.68 22.17
C GLY A 138 30.03 26.19 23.06
N GLY A 139 30.20 25.01 23.65
CA GLY A 139 29.44 24.61 24.84
C GLY A 139 29.37 23.10 25.07
N LYS A 140 30.35 22.55 25.80
CA LYS A 140 30.37 21.17 26.34
C LYS A 140 29.16 20.90 27.25
N GLY A 141 28.71 19.64 27.31
CA GLY A 141 27.83 19.18 28.40
C GLY A 141 27.14 17.85 28.15
N GLY A 142 27.91 16.76 28.05
CA GLY A 142 27.35 15.42 28.16
C GLY A 142 26.81 15.20 29.58
N ARG A 143 25.59 14.65 29.70
CA ARG A 143 25.09 14.09 30.96
C ARG A 143 24.64 12.66 30.70
N VAL A 144 25.48 11.73 31.14
CA VAL A 144 25.22 10.30 31.24
C VAL A 144 24.08 10.11 32.26
N ILE A 145 23.01 9.44 31.87
CA ILE A 145 21.95 9.02 32.79
C ILE A 145 22.33 7.60 33.26
N ARG A 146 22.69 7.48 34.54
CA ARG A 146 22.95 6.20 35.21
C ARG A 146 21.60 5.64 35.66
N PHE A 147 21.26 4.43 35.23
CA PHE A 147 20.16 3.65 35.80
C PHE A 147 20.71 2.89 37.02
N GLU A 148 20.15 3.16 38.20
CA GLU A 148 20.27 2.25 39.34
C GLU A 148 19.08 1.30 39.33
N GLN A 149 19.37 0.01 39.44
CA GLN A 149 18.37 -1.04 39.65
C GLN A 149 17.97 -1.05 41.12
N GLY A 150 16.66 -1.11 41.37
CA GLY A 150 16.06 -1.56 42.62
C GLY A 150 15.16 -2.75 42.31
#